data_AF-A0A1G9SXJ8-F1
#
_entry.id   AF-A0A1G9SXJ8-F1
#
_cell.length_a   1.000
_cell.length_b   1.000
_cell.length_c   1.000
_cell.angle_alpha   90.00
_cell.angle_beta   90.00
_cell.angle_gamma   90.00
#
_symmetry.space_group_name_H-M   'P 1'
#
loop_
_entity.id
_entity.type
_entity.pdbx_description
1 polymer ?
#
loop_
_entity_poly.entity_id
_entity_poly.type
_entity_poly.pdbx_seq_one_letter_code
_entity_poly.pdbx_strand_id
1 'polypeptide(L)' 'MSKDRIGVGIIGVGGWATCGHLPALGLVDDFRLAAVSSRSLDKARE' A
#
# COMPACT_ATOMS: atom_id res chain seq x y z
N MET A 1 20.66 -14.13 3.91
CA MET A 1 20.05 -13.83 2.58
C MET A 1 19.06 -12.70 2.80
N SER A 2 19.22 -11.56 2.13
CA SER A 2 18.19 -10.53 2.14
C SER A 2 16.99 -11.09 1.38
N LYS A 3 15.84 -11.26 2.03
CA LYS A 3 14.61 -11.57 1.31
C LYS A 3 14.27 -10.35 0.47
N ASP A 4 14.14 -10.53 -0.84
CA ASP A 4 13.64 -9.48 -1.71
C ASP A 4 12.21 -9.15 -1.29
N ARG A 5 11.99 -7.91 -0.83
CA ARG A 5 10.68 -7.45 -0.37
C ARG A 5 9.69 -7.46 -1.53
N ILE A 6 8.48 -7.95 -1.29
CA ILE A 6 7.40 -7.95 -2.27
C ILE A 6 7.01 -6.49 -2.58
N GLY A 7 7.06 -6.11 -3.86
CA GLY A 7 6.58 -4.80 -4.31
C GLY A 7 5.05 -4.79 -4.39
N VAL A 8 4.41 -3.92 -3.61
CA VAL A 8 2.95 -3.83 -3.53
C VAL A 8 2.47 -2.54 -4.16
N GLY A 9 1.56 -2.65 -5.13
CA GLY A 9 0.83 -1.52 -5.71
C GLY A 9 -0.59 -1.46 -5.14
N ILE A 10 -1.07 -0.27 -4.80
CA ILE A 10 -2.44 -0.05 -4.31
C ILE A 10 -3.25 0.71 -5.36
N ILE A 11 -4.43 0.21 -5.69
CA ILE A 11 -5.39 0.88 -6.58
C ILE A 11 -6.64 1.22 -5.77
N GLY A 12 -6.89 2.52 -5.61
CA GLY A 12 -7.98 3.05 -4.82
C GLY A 12 -7.63 3.13 -3.34
N VAL A 13 -7.34 4.34 -2.88
CA VAL A 13 -7.05 4.68 -1.47
C VAL A 13 -8.31 5.25 -0.80
N GLY A 14 -9.39 4.47 -0.85
CA GLY A 14 -10.65 4.78 -0.17
C GLY A 14 -10.66 4.30 1.28
N GLY A 15 -11.81 4.44 1.94
CA GLY A 15 -11.94 4.08 3.37
C GLY A 15 -11.47 2.66 3.72
N TRP A 16 -11.76 1.67 2.87
CA TRP A 16 -11.29 0.29 3.09
C TRP A 16 -9.78 0.10 2.95
N ALA A 17 -9.15 0.87 2.05
CA ALA A 17 -7.70 0.84 1.91
C ALA A 17 -7.03 1.39 3.18
N THR A 18 -7.56 2.48 3.74
CA THR A 18 -7.00 3.11 4.94
C THR A 18 -7.33 2.39 6.24
N CYS A 19 -8.53 1.83 6.40
CA CYS A 19 -8.92 1.14 7.63
C CYS A 19 -8.58 -0.36 7.67
N GLY A 20 -8.44 -1.01 6.51
CA GLY A 20 -8.24 -2.45 6.43
C GLY A 20 -6.92 -2.83 5.77
N HIS A 21 -6.78 -2.54 4.48
CA HIS A 21 -5.67 -3.09 3.68
C HIS A 21 -4.30 -2.55 4.09
N LEU A 22 -4.16 -1.23 4.26
CA LEU A 22 -2.89 -0.60 4.66
C LEU A 22 -2.42 -1.04 6.05
N PRO A 23 -3.28 -1.04 7.10
CA PRO A 23 -2.91 -1.60 8.39
C PRO A 23 -2.52 -3.08 8.33
N ALA A 24 -3.28 -3.90 7.59
CA ALA A 24 -2.97 -5.32 7.44
C ALA A 24 -1.63 -5.56 6.72
N LEU A 25 -1.33 -4.76 5.70
CA LEU A 25 -0.03 -4.77 5.02
C LEU A 25 1.11 -4.44 5.99
N GLY A 26 0.92 -3.47 6.88
CA GLY A 26 1.91 -3.10 7.91
C GLY A 26 2.27 -4.21 8.91
N LEU A 27 1.47 -5.28 9.01
CA LEU A 27 1.76 -6.45 9.85
C LEU A 27 2.68 -7.48 9.18
N VAL A 28 2.99 -7.29 7.89
CA VAL A 28 3.84 -8.21 7.12
C VAL A 28 5.23 -7.59 6.99
N ASP A 29 6.28 -8.31 7.38
CA ASP A 29 7.65 -7.74 7.40
C ASP A 29 8.32 -7.66 6.01
N ASP A 30 7.83 -8.44 5.05
CA ASP A 30 8.49 -8.69 3.77
C ASP A 30 7.84 -7.94 2.58
N PHE A 31 7.44 -6.68 2.75
CA PHE A 31 6.91 -5.87 1.64
C PHE A 31 7.48 -4.45 1.55
N ARG A 32 7.32 -3.85 0.37
CA ARG A 32 7.49 -2.41 0.12
C ARG A 32 6.32 -1.89 -0.70
N LEU A 33 5.78 -0.74 -0.33
CA LEU A 33 4.80 -0.02 -1.14
C LEU A 33 5.53 0.59 -2.34
N ALA A 34 5.20 0.11 -3.55
CA ALA A 34 5.91 0.45 -4.78
C ALA A 34 5.14 1.45 -5.66
N ALA A 35 3.81 1.48 -5.54
CA ALA A 35 2.96 2.40 -6.28
C ALA A 35 1.61 2.62 -5.59
N VAL A 36 1.03 3.80 -5.78
CA VAL A 36 -0.34 4.12 -5.38
C VAL A 36 -1.05 4.77 -6.56
N SER A 37 -2.24 4.28 -6.88
CA SER A 37 -3.12 4.82 -7.92
C SER A 37 -4.46 5.19 -7.32
N SER A 38 -4.96 6.36 -7.68
CA SER A 38 -6.25 6.87 -7.24
C SER A 38 -6.83 7.81 -8.28
N ARG A 39 -8.16 7.97 -8.26
CA ARG A 39 -8.84 9.00 -9.05
C ARG A 39 -8.55 10.43 -8.56
N SER A 40 -8.07 10.57 -7.32
CA SER A 40 -7.64 11.84 -6.74
C SER A 40 -6.14 11.76 -6.45
N LEU A 41 -5.37 12.65 -7.07
CA LEU A 41 -3.93 12.75 -6.87
C LEU A 41 -3.59 13.05 -5.41
N ASP A 42 -4.38 13.89 -4.76
CA ASP A 42 -4.18 14.24 -3.35
C ASP A 42 -4.26 12.99 -2.47
N LYS A 43 -5.29 12.15 -2.68
CA LYS A 43 -5.39 10.89 -1.94
C LYS A 43 -4.25 9.92 -2.24
N ALA A 44 -3.73 9.90 -3.47
CA ALA A 44 -2.62 9.01 -3.84
C ALA A 44 -1.27 9.44 -3.22
N ARG A 45 -1.18 10.67 -2.69
CA ARG A 45 0.04 11.25 -2.10
C ARG A 45 0.04 11.27 -0.58
N GLU A 46 -1.10 11.00 0.03
CA GLU A 46 -1.29 10.85 1.47
C GLU A 46 -0.64 9.55 1.97
#